data_AF-A0A1A6B2L1-F1
#
_entry.id   AF-A0A1A6B2L1-F1
#
_cell.length_a   1.000
_cell.length_b   1.000
_cell.length_c   1.000
_cell.angle_alpha   90.00
_cell.angle_beta   90.00
_cell.angle_gamma   90.00
#
_symmetry.space_group_name_H-M   'P 1'
#
loop_
_entity.id
_entity.type
_entity.pdbx_description
1 polymer ?
#
loop_
_entity_poly.entity_id
_entity_poly.type
_entity_poly.pdbx_seq_one_letter_code
_entity_poly.pdbx_strand_id
1 'polypeptide(L)'
;MAINVLNKIKLKLCEDIFFSASLLAVIITSFFNIPRIDYIDFKVIACLFELMIIIKVFEEYSLLSYISVAILNSCKNQRILTQVLCLISFVFSMLLTNDVSLLTVLPIMVLISQKSDFNIIIPSVMVTISANLGSSATPMGNPQNLYIFSFFKLNAKSFFDFSLPICIISLILIILISFIIKPKQINCDMSCIKVVEKKKIGIFSILFVLIILSVFGMVYYLASLFVVVLITFILNKSTFKKVDYRLLITFICFFIAVGNISNISILKSNLSNITQTMGASYIVSIILSQMISNVPSTILLAPFTKYSYALFCGANIGGLGTPIASLASLISYKIFVNEYPEKKKEYLMKFTILNFFFLVVLGTFFYSRM
;
A
#
# COMPACT_ATOMS: atom_id res chain seq x y z
N MET A 1 -7.70 0.59 27.22
CA MET A 1 -7.42 -0.83 26.91
C MET A 1 -8.52 -1.49 26.08
N ALA A 2 -9.82 -1.27 26.36
CA ALA A 2 -10.94 -1.82 25.57
C ALA A 2 -11.05 -1.27 24.13
N ILE A 3 -10.71 0.00 23.91
CA ILE A 3 -10.74 0.66 22.57
C ILE A 3 -9.73 0.01 21.59
N ASN A 4 -8.56 -0.42 22.07
CA ASN A 4 -7.56 -1.14 21.26
C ASN A 4 -8.04 -2.53 20.80
N VAL A 5 -8.95 -3.16 21.54
CA VAL A 5 -9.47 -4.50 21.20
C VAL A 5 -10.56 -4.38 20.13
N LEU A 6 -11.49 -3.43 20.28
CA LEU A 6 -12.54 -3.15 19.29
C LEU A 6 -11.98 -2.67 17.94
N ASN A 7 -10.90 -1.87 17.95
CA ASN A 7 -10.24 -1.40 16.73
C ASN A 7 -9.50 -2.53 16.00
N LYS A 8 -8.87 -3.47 16.74
CA LYS A 8 -8.30 -4.70 16.16
C LYS A 8 -9.37 -5.59 15.50
N ILE A 9 -10.55 -5.72 16.13
CA ILE A 9 -11.65 -6.53 15.62
C ILE A 9 -12.20 -5.94 14.30
N LYS A 10 -12.35 -4.62 14.21
CA LYS A 10 -12.87 -3.96 12.99
C LYS A 10 -11.85 -3.87 11.85
N LEU A 11 -10.55 -3.76 12.11
CA LEU A 11 -9.51 -3.89 11.07
C LEU A 11 -9.53 -5.28 10.44
N LYS A 12 -9.57 -6.31 11.30
CA LYS A 12 -9.83 -7.71 10.92
C LYS A 12 -11.03 -7.87 10.01
N LEU A 13 -12.13 -7.14 10.26
CA LEU A 13 -13.35 -7.22 9.46
C LEU A 13 -13.22 -6.76 7.98
N CYS A 14 -12.33 -5.83 7.60
CA CYS A 14 -12.12 -5.58 6.15
C CYS A 14 -11.07 -6.49 5.53
N GLU A 15 -10.04 -6.88 6.29
CA GLU A 15 -9.21 -8.03 5.89
C GLU A 15 -10.12 -9.25 5.64
N ASP A 16 -11.15 -9.45 6.47
CA ASP A 16 -12.15 -10.51 6.33
C ASP A 16 -13.00 -10.31 5.06
N ILE A 17 -13.31 -9.09 4.62
CA ILE A 17 -14.02 -8.86 3.34
C ILE A 17 -13.14 -9.22 2.15
N PHE A 18 -11.90 -8.73 2.09
CA PHE A 18 -10.98 -9.06 1.00
C PHE A 18 -10.66 -10.56 0.97
N PHE A 19 -10.39 -11.14 2.14
CA PHE A 19 -10.15 -12.55 2.31
C PHE A 19 -11.37 -13.39 1.91
N SER A 20 -12.56 -13.09 2.43
CA SER A 20 -13.79 -13.82 2.08
C SER A 20 -14.15 -13.67 0.61
N ALA A 21 -14.00 -12.48 0.01
CA ALA A 21 -14.21 -12.27 -1.42
C ALA A 21 -13.24 -13.09 -2.26
N SER A 22 -11.95 -13.14 -1.89
CA SER A 22 -10.95 -13.96 -2.59
C SER A 22 -11.24 -15.46 -2.48
N LEU A 23 -11.71 -15.91 -1.31
CA LEU A 23 -12.05 -17.30 -1.05
C LEU A 23 -13.32 -17.71 -1.83
N LEU A 24 -14.34 -16.86 -1.84
CA LEU A 24 -15.53 -17.03 -2.68
C LEU A 24 -15.17 -17.05 -4.16
N ALA A 25 -14.29 -16.16 -4.62
CA ALA A 25 -13.84 -16.12 -6.00
C ALA A 25 -13.16 -17.44 -6.40
N VAL A 26 -12.28 -18.00 -5.56
CA VAL A 26 -11.69 -19.33 -5.80
C VAL A 26 -12.75 -20.41 -5.85
N ILE A 27 -13.66 -20.46 -4.88
CA ILE A 27 -14.71 -21.48 -4.84
C ILE A 27 -15.54 -21.43 -6.13
N ILE A 28 -16.05 -20.26 -6.49
CA ILE A 28 -16.90 -20.07 -7.67
C ILE A 28 -16.14 -20.46 -8.95
N THR A 29 -14.91 -19.97 -9.12
CA THR A 29 -14.13 -20.24 -10.33
C THR A 29 -13.68 -21.70 -10.44
N SER A 30 -13.55 -22.39 -9.30
CA SER A 30 -13.18 -23.82 -9.25
C SER A 30 -14.28 -24.75 -9.79
N PHE A 31 -15.54 -24.27 -9.85
CA PHE A 31 -16.61 -25.01 -10.54
C PHE A 31 -16.45 -25.01 -12.06
N PHE A 32 -15.73 -24.05 -12.62
CA PHE A 32 -15.54 -23.92 -14.07
C PHE A 32 -14.20 -24.47 -14.55
N ASN A 33 -13.15 -24.35 -13.74
CA ASN A 33 -11.81 -24.84 -14.05
C ASN A 33 -11.12 -25.40 -12.80
N ILE A 34 -10.35 -26.47 -12.97
CA ILE A 34 -9.62 -27.11 -11.87
C ILE A 34 -8.45 -26.20 -11.45
N PRO A 35 -8.35 -25.82 -10.16
CA PRO A 35 -7.21 -25.10 -9.61
C PRO A 35 -5.89 -25.80 -9.89
N ARG A 36 -4.86 -25.02 -10.26
CA ARG A 36 -3.51 -25.54 -10.45
C ARG A 36 -2.49 -24.75 -9.66
N ILE A 37 -1.43 -25.44 -9.24
CA ILE A 37 -0.36 -24.88 -8.39
C ILE A 37 0.51 -23.89 -9.19
N ASP A 38 0.68 -24.12 -10.49
CA ASP A 38 1.45 -23.26 -11.41
C ASP A 38 0.83 -21.88 -11.62
N TYR A 39 -0.42 -21.65 -11.22
CA TYR A 39 -1.03 -20.31 -11.22
C TYR A 39 -0.45 -19.41 -10.13
N ILE A 40 0.15 -19.98 -9.07
CA ILE A 40 0.65 -19.23 -7.92
C ILE A 40 2.04 -18.69 -8.21
N ASP A 41 2.20 -17.36 -8.18
CA ASP A 41 3.53 -16.74 -8.20
C ASP A 41 4.20 -16.87 -6.82
N PHE A 42 4.92 -17.99 -6.63
CA PHE A 42 5.65 -18.26 -5.39
C PHE A 42 6.75 -17.24 -5.09
N LYS A 43 7.31 -16.57 -6.09
CA LYS A 43 8.29 -15.50 -5.87
C LYS A 43 7.61 -14.33 -5.17
N VAL A 44 6.44 -13.90 -5.66
CA VAL A 44 5.65 -12.83 -5.03
C VAL A 44 5.23 -13.23 -3.62
N ILE A 45 4.72 -14.45 -3.40
CA ILE A 45 4.33 -14.92 -2.06
C ILE A 45 5.51 -14.92 -1.08
N ALA A 46 6.67 -15.41 -1.49
CA ALA A 46 7.87 -15.42 -0.65
C ALA A 46 8.35 -14.00 -0.33
N CYS A 47 8.44 -13.13 -1.33
CA CYS A 47 8.84 -11.73 -1.13
C CYS A 47 7.89 -10.99 -0.20
N LEU A 48 6.57 -11.18 -0.35
CA LEU A 48 5.57 -10.60 0.54
C LEU A 48 5.74 -11.10 1.99
N PHE A 49 5.98 -12.40 2.18
CA PHE A 49 6.16 -12.96 3.52
C PHE A 49 7.41 -12.42 4.22
N GLU A 50 8.54 -12.35 3.51
CA GLU A 50 9.78 -11.76 4.05
C GLU A 50 9.61 -10.28 4.41
N LEU A 51 8.96 -9.51 3.53
CA LEU A 51 8.65 -8.09 3.78
C LEU A 51 7.76 -7.94 5.02
N MET A 52 6.70 -8.74 5.14
CA MET A 52 5.81 -8.72 6.31
C MET A 52 6.55 -9.05 7.62
N ILE A 53 7.49 -9.98 7.60
CA ILE A 53 8.33 -10.28 8.77
C ILE A 53 9.12 -9.04 9.19
N ILE A 54 9.89 -8.45 8.28
CA ILE A 54 10.74 -7.28 8.57
C ILE A 54 9.90 -6.09 9.04
N ILE A 55 8.77 -5.84 8.38
CA ILE A 55 7.82 -4.81 8.76
C ILE A 55 7.38 -4.98 10.21
N LYS A 56 6.97 -6.19 10.61
CA LYS A 56 6.52 -6.46 11.98
C LYS A 56 7.62 -6.28 13.01
N VAL A 57 8.88 -6.55 12.64
CA VAL A 57 10.03 -6.25 13.50
C VAL A 57 10.24 -4.75 13.67
N PHE A 58 10.20 -3.97 12.59
CA PHE A 58 10.38 -2.52 12.65
C PHE A 58 9.26 -1.83 13.44
N GLU A 59 8.03 -2.32 13.32
CA GLU A 59 6.89 -1.90 14.15
C GLU A 59 7.14 -2.23 15.64
N GLU A 60 7.53 -3.47 15.95
CA GLU A 60 7.78 -3.92 17.32
C GLU A 60 8.88 -3.10 18.02
N TYR A 61 9.95 -2.75 17.31
CA TYR A 61 11.03 -1.93 17.86
C TYR A 61 10.80 -0.42 17.72
N SER A 62 9.60 -0.01 17.28
CA SER A 62 9.19 1.40 17.15
C SER A 62 10.14 2.26 16.30
N LEU A 63 10.81 1.65 15.31
CA LEU A 63 11.79 2.34 14.47
C LEU A 63 11.15 3.49 13.68
N LEU A 64 10.01 3.20 13.04
CA LEU A 64 9.33 4.16 12.16
C LEU A 64 8.74 5.33 12.96
N SER A 65 8.18 5.05 14.13
CA SER A 65 7.67 6.07 15.04
C SER A 65 8.81 6.94 15.58
N TYR A 66 9.96 6.34 15.93
CA TYR A 66 11.15 7.07 16.35
C TYR A 66 11.64 8.06 15.28
N ILE A 67 11.81 7.58 14.04
CA ILE A 67 12.25 8.42 12.91
C ILE A 67 11.25 9.56 12.68
N SER A 68 9.94 9.24 12.70
CA SER A 68 8.89 10.23 12.50
C SER A 68 8.95 11.33 13.56
N VAL A 69 8.93 10.98 14.85
CA VAL A 69 8.95 11.97 15.95
C VAL A 69 10.22 12.82 15.92
N ALA A 70 11.38 12.22 15.60
CA ALA A 70 12.63 12.95 15.49
C ALA A 70 12.58 14.07 14.43
N ILE A 71 11.94 13.81 13.28
CA ILE A 71 11.79 14.79 12.19
C ILE A 71 10.73 15.85 12.55
N LEU A 72 9.63 15.44 13.19
CA LEU A 72 8.48 16.31 13.47
C LEU A 72 8.77 17.41 14.49
N ASN A 73 9.72 17.19 15.42
CA ASN A 73 10.15 18.20 16.39
C ASN A 73 10.70 19.49 15.76
N SER A 74 11.04 19.47 14.46
CA SER A 74 11.50 20.65 13.73
C SER A 74 10.36 21.48 13.11
N CYS A 75 9.12 21.00 13.16
CA CYS A 75 7.97 21.62 12.48
C CYS A 75 7.33 22.73 13.32
N LYS A 76 7.23 23.94 12.77
CA LYS A 76 6.74 25.13 13.51
C LYS A 76 5.26 25.49 13.24
N ASN A 77 4.66 24.95 12.18
CA ASN A 77 3.28 25.27 11.81
C ASN A 77 2.55 24.10 11.13
N GLN A 78 1.22 24.18 11.07
CA GLN A 78 0.33 23.12 10.56
C GLN A 78 0.61 22.72 9.12
N ARG A 79 0.97 23.68 8.26
CA ARG A 79 1.27 23.41 6.85
C ARG A 79 2.57 22.60 6.71
N ILE A 80 3.65 23.08 7.32
CA ILE A 80 4.95 22.39 7.30
C ILE A 80 4.83 21.01 7.93
N LEU A 81 4.13 20.91 9.06
CA LEU A 81 3.87 19.63 9.70
C LEU A 81 3.17 18.66 8.74
N THR A 82 2.15 19.12 8.02
CA THR A 82 1.42 18.28 7.05
C THR A 82 2.31 17.87 5.89
N GLN A 83 3.10 18.78 5.33
CA GLN A 83 4.05 18.50 4.25
C GLN A 83 5.07 17.44 4.68
N VAL A 84 5.63 17.57 5.88
CA VAL A 84 6.59 16.63 6.46
C VAL A 84 5.94 15.27 6.71
N LEU A 85 4.74 15.22 7.28
CA LEU A 85 4.00 13.95 7.48
C LEU A 85 3.66 13.28 6.16
N CYS A 86 3.28 14.05 5.13
CA CYS A 86 3.06 13.53 3.77
C CYS A 86 4.35 12.96 3.19
N LEU A 87 5.48 13.66 3.34
CA LEU A 87 6.79 13.20 2.83
C LEU A 87 7.26 11.95 3.56
N ILE A 88 7.16 11.91 4.90
CA ILE A 88 7.45 10.70 5.68
C ILE A 88 6.57 9.55 5.21
N SER A 89 5.27 9.81 5.03
CA SER A 89 4.33 8.78 4.59
C SER A 89 4.66 8.25 3.19
N PHE A 90 5.03 9.15 2.27
CA PHE A 90 5.44 8.81 0.91
C PHE A 90 6.74 7.98 0.88
N VAL A 91 7.74 8.37 1.67
CA VAL A 91 9.02 7.64 1.76
C VAL A 91 8.85 6.30 2.47
N PHE A 92 8.09 6.25 3.56
CA PHE A 92 7.83 5.00 4.26
C PHE A 92 7.04 4.02 3.38
N SER A 93 6.09 4.51 2.58
CA SER A 93 5.35 3.65 1.68
C SER A 93 6.17 3.17 0.49
N MET A 94 7.18 3.93 0.02
CA MET A 94 8.10 3.44 -0.99
C MET A 94 9.04 2.34 -0.47
N LEU A 95 9.41 2.38 0.81
CA LEU A 95 10.36 1.41 1.37
C LEU A 95 9.63 0.16 1.87
N LEU A 96 8.56 0.34 2.63
CA LEU A 96 7.90 -0.73 3.36
C LEU A 96 6.63 -1.13 2.65
N THR A 97 5.50 -0.53 3.02
CA THR A 97 4.25 -0.55 2.26
C THR A 97 3.39 0.66 2.63
N ASN A 98 2.39 0.99 1.80
CA ASN A 98 1.37 2.00 2.11
C ASN A 98 0.65 1.74 3.44
N ASP A 99 0.28 0.49 3.73
CA ASP A 99 -0.43 0.13 4.96
C ASP A 99 0.40 0.43 6.22
N VAL A 100 1.68 0.06 6.20
CA VAL A 100 2.62 0.28 7.32
C VAL A 100 2.90 1.75 7.54
N SER A 101 3.03 2.49 6.43
CA SER A 101 3.16 3.94 6.46
C SER A 101 1.97 4.59 7.18
N LEU A 102 0.74 4.18 6.84
CA LEU A 102 -0.47 4.73 7.49
C LEU A 102 -0.63 4.30 8.94
N LEU A 103 -0.35 3.03 9.25
CA LEU A 103 -0.36 2.51 10.63
C LEU A 103 0.67 3.20 11.52
N THR A 104 1.70 3.82 10.94
CA THR A 104 2.70 4.60 11.68
C THR A 104 2.33 6.08 11.76
N VAL A 105 2.08 6.72 10.62
CA VAL A 105 1.99 8.18 10.51
C VAL A 105 0.65 8.70 11.03
N LEU A 106 -0.47 8.00 10.79
CA LEU A 106 -1.79 8.48 11.23
C LEU A 106 -1.93 8.49 12.76
N PRO A 107 -1.54 7.44 13.52
CA PRO A 107 -1.59 7.52 14.98
C PRO A 107 -0.76 8.67 15.56
N ILE A 108 0.41 8.95 14.97
CA ILE A 108 1.23 10.10 15.37
C ILE A 108 0.48 11.42 15.10
N MET A 109 -0.15 11.52 13.92
CA MET A 109 -0.95 12.68 13.57
C MET A 109 -2.14 12.88 14.53
N VAL A 110 -2.83 11.81 14.90
CA VAL A 110 -3.91 11.82 15.90
C VAL A 110 -3.40 12.34 17.24
N LEU A 111 -2.27 11.83 17.73
CA LEU A 111 -1.66 12.29 18.99
C LEU A 111 -1.34 13.78 18.95
N ILE A 112 -0.87 14.31 17.81
CA ILE A 112 -0.59 15.73 17.64
C ILE A 112 -1.90 16.54 17.69
N SER A 113 -2.96 16.12 17.00
CA SER A 113 -4.26 16.80 17.04
C SER A 113 -4.98 16.71 18.38
N GLN A 114 -4.67 15.72 19.21
CA GLN A 114 -5.22 15.66 20.57
C GLN A 114 -4.51 16.61 21.53
N LYS A 115 -3.27 17.01 21.23
CA LYS A 115 -2.44 17.87 22.08
C LYS A 115 -2.31 19.31 21.58
N SER A 116 -2.92 19.64 20.44
CA SER A 116 -2.80 20.96 19.80
C SER A 116 -4.04 21.26 18.96
N ASP A 117 -4.19 22.52 18.52
CA ASP A 117 -5.27 22.95 17.63
C ASP A 117 -5.12 22.48 16.16
N PHE A 118 -4.40 21.37 15.94
CA PHE A 118 -4.14 20.82 14.62
C PHE A 118 -5.41 20.27 13.98
N ASN A 119 -5.86 20.90 12.89
CA ASN A 119 -7.02 20.43 12.12
C ASN A 119 -6.62 19.23 11.25
N ILE A 120 -6.81 18.04 11.81
CA ILE A 120 -6.35 16.75 11.25
C ILE A 120 -7.05 16.30 9.96
N ILE A 121 -8.26 16.78 9.63
CA ILE A 121 -9.10 16.17 8.57
C ILE A 121 -8.41 16.19 7.19
N ILE A 122 -8.00 17.37 6.71
CA ILE A 122 -7.32 17.47 5.40
C ILE A 122 -5.93 16.80 5.45
N PRO A 123 -5.09 17.04 6.48
CA PRO A 123 -3.81 16.35 6.63
C PRO A 123 -3.89 14.82 6.60
N SER A 124 -4.87 14.20 7.25
CA SER A 124 -5.01 12.74 7.26
C SER A 124 -5.39 12.18 5.90
N VAL A 125 -6.25 12.89 5.15
CA VAL A 125 -6.54 12.56 3.74
C VAL A 125 -5.29 12.70 2.88
N MET A 126 -4.53 13.78 3.03
CA MET A 126 -3.28 14.01 2.27
C MET A 126 -2.22 12.95 2.57
N VAL A 127 -2.09 12.52 3.83
CA VAL A 127 -1.20 11.41 4.21
C VAL A 127 -1.65 10.10 3.58
N THR A 128 -2.95 9.82 3.51
CA THR A 128 -3.49 8.66 2.78
C THR A 128 -3.10 8.67 1.30
N ILE A 129 -3.31 9.81 0.63
CA ILE A 129 -2.94 9.99 -0.77
C ILE A 129 -1.42 9.84 -0.95
N SER A 130 -0.63 10.38 -0.02
CA SER A 130 0.83 10.29 -0.04
C SER A 130 1.32 8.85 0.16
N ALA A 131 0.71 8.07 1.04
CA ALA A 131 1.05 6.66 1.22
C ALA A 131 0.76 5.87 -0.07
N ASN A 132 -0.43 6.04 -0.66
CA ASN A 132 -0.81 5.35 -1.89
C ASN A 132 0.12 5.71 -3.05
N LEU A 133 0.35 6.99 -3.30
CA LEU A 133 1.20 7.44 -4.40
C LEU A 133 2.69 7.14 -4.15
N GLY A 134 3.16 7.25 -2.91
CA GLY A 134 4.56 6.91 -2.56
C GLY A 134 4.88 5.42 -2.75
N SER A 135 3.89 4.54 -2.54
CA SER A 135 4.07 3.10 -2.77
C SER A 135 4.31 2.74 -4.23
N SER A 136 4.01 3.65 -5.16
CA SER A 136 4.28 3.46 -6.59
C SER A 136 5.78 3.49 -6.93
N ALA A 137 6.62 4.10 -6.09
CA ALA A 137 8.03 4.31 -6.40
C ALA A 137 8.86 3.03 -6.50
N THR A 138 8.49 1.95 -5.82
CA THR A 138 9.26 0.70 -5.78
C THR A 138 8.37 -0.53 -5.94
N PRO A 139 8.93 -1.70 -6.34
CA PRO A 139 8.14 -2.92 -6.45
C PRO A 139 7.58 -3.37 -5.09
N MET A 140 8.37 -3.27 -4.01
CA MET A 140 7.95 -3.70 -2.67
C MET A 140 6.97 -2.74 -1.99
N GLY A 141 6.84 -1.50 -2.46
CA GLY A 141 5.99 -0.50 -1.82
C GLY A 141 4.50 -0.91 -1.77
N ASN A 142 4.04 -1.75 -2.70
CA ASN A 142 2.74 -2.40 -2.58
C ASN A 142 2.70 -3.74 -3.33
N PRO A 143 1.76 -4.64 -2.98
CA PRO A 143 1.72 -5.96 -3.59
C PRO A 143 1.42 -5.97 -5.09
N GLN A 144 0.62 -5.03 -5.59
CA GLN A 144 0.31 -4.96 -7.03
C GLN A 144 1.52 -4.59 -7.87
N ASN A 145 2.42 -3.73 -7.37
CA ASN A 145 3.66 -3.36 -8.06
C ASN A 145 4.65 -4.51 -8.05
N LEU A 146 4.77 -5.22 -6.92
CA LEU A 146 5.57 -6.44 -6.82
C LEU A 146 5.08 -7.50 -7.81
N TYR A 147 3.77 -7.67 -7.91
CA TYR A 147 3.16 -8.58 -8.88
C TYR A 147 3.40 -8.15 -10.32
N ILE A 148 3.17 -6.88 -10.69
CA ILE A 148 3.47 -6.37 -12.03
C ILE A 148 4.95 -6.59 -12.39
N PHE A 149 5.86 -6.29 -11.46
CA PHE A 149 7.29 -6.47 -11.64
C PHE A 149 7.65 -7.93 -11.93
N SER A 150 7.08 -8.88 -11.16
CA SER A 150 7.28 -10.31 -11.34
C SER A 150 6.62 -10.85 -12.61
N PHE A 151 5.34 -10.57 -12.81
CA PHE A 151 4.51 -11.12 -13.87
C PHE A 151 4.98 -10.69 -15.27
N PHE A 152 5.27 -9.40 -15.46
CA PHE A 152 5.80 -8.87 -16.72
C PHE A 152 7.32 -9.01 -16.84
N LYS A 153 7.99 -9.62 -15.85
CA LYS A 153 9.45 -9.80 -15.80
C LYS A 153 10.21 -8.50 -16.05
N LEU A 154 9.75 -7.42 -15.42
CA LEU A 154 10.38 -6.10 -15.57
C LEU A 154 11.78 -6.13 -14.95
N ASN A 155 12.71 -5.40 -15.55
CA ASN A 155 13.98 -5.10 -14.90
C ASN A 155 13.85 -3.79 -14.08
N ALA A 156 14.84 -3.51 -13.23
CA ALA A 156 14.83 -2.33 -12.37
C ALA A 156 14.66 -1.03 -13.18
N LYS A 157 15.36 -0.90 -14.31
CA LYS A 157 15.30 0.30 -15.16
C LYS A 157 13.88 0.53 -15.70
N SER A 158 13.28 -0.48 -16.33
CA SER A 158 11.92 -0.38 -16.87
C SER A 158 10.90 -0.07 -15.78
N PHE A 159 11.06 -0.61 -14.57
CA PHE A 159 10.18 -0.27 -13.46
C PHE A 159 10.32 1.20 -13.05
N PHE A 160 11.54 1.72 -12.92
CA PHE A 160 11.76 3.12 -12.55
C PHE A 160 11.38 4.10 -13.66
N ASP A 161 11.51 3.72 -14.93
CA ASP A 161 10.99 4.48 -16.06
C ASP A 161 9.46 4.64 -15.95
N PHE A 162 8.77 3.66 -15.35
CA PHE A 162 7.33 3.73 -15.11
C PHE A 162 7.01 4.54 -13.85
N SER A 163 7.72 4.28 -12.74
CA SER A 163 7.37 4.81 -11.42
C SER A 163 7.79 6.26 -11.21
N LEU A 164 9.01 6.65 -11.62
CA LEU A 164 9.56 7.97 -11.31
C LEU A 164 8.68 9.12 -11.82
N PRO A 165 8.12 9.09 -13.06
CA PRO A 165 7.21 10.13 -13.51
C PRO A 165 5.99 10.29 -12.58
N ILE A 166 5.33 9.19 -12.22
CA ILE A 166 4.16 9.21 -11.33
C ILE A 166 4.56 9.79 -9.98
N CYS A 167 5.67 9.35 -9.41
CA CYS A 167 6.12 9.78 -8.09
C CYS A 167 6.44 11.28 -8.04
N ILE A 168 7.18 11.79 -9.02
CA ILE A 168 7.58 13.20 -9.06
C ILE A 168 6.34 14.10 -9.21
N ILE A 169 5.46 13.78 -10.15
CA ILE A 169 4.24 14.57 -10.40
C ILE A 169 3.30 14.51 -9.19
N SER A 170 3.17 13.32 -8.58
CA SER A 170 2.38 13.13 -7.36
C SER A 170 2.91 13.96 -6.20
N LEU A 171 4.23 13.95 -5.97
CA LEU A 171 4.86 14.71 -4.90
C LEU A 171 4.67 16.22 -5.09
N ILE A 172 4.83 16.72 -6.33
CA ILE A 172 4.56 18.12 -6.68
C ILE A 172 3.09 18.45 -6.36
N LEU A 173 2.15 17.61 -6.78
CA LEU A 173 0.72 17.84 -6.55
C LEU A 173 0.36 17.81 -5.06
N ILE A 174 0.94 16.89 -4.27
CA ILE A 174 0.80 16.84 -2.81
C ILE A 174 1.29 18.14 -2.18
N ILE A 175 2.48 18.62 -2.57
CA ILE A 175 3.04 19.87 -2.04
C ILE A 175 2.15 21.05 -2.42
N LEU A 176 1.70 21.16 -3.68
CA LEU A 176 0.81 22.24 -4.12
C LEU A 176 -0.52 22.26 -3.34
N ILE A 177 -1.16 21.10 -3.17
CA ILE A 177 -2.43 21.00 -2.44
C ILE A 177 -2.27 21.32 -0.95
N SER A 178 -1.09 21.07 -0.37
CA SER A 178 -0.82 21.40 1.03
C SER A 178 -0.93 22.90 1.33
N PHE A 179 -0.82 23.78 0.31
CA PHE A 179 -0.96 25.23 0.50
C PHE A 179 -2.38 25.67 0.89
N ILE A 180 -3.39 24.82 0.67
CA ILE A 180 -4.76 25.03 1.18
C ILE A 180 -4.78 25.11 2.71
N ILE A 181 -3.83 24.44 3.37
CA ILE A 181 -3.69 24.46 4.83
C ILE A 181 -3.02 25.77 5.24
N LYS A 182 -3.68 26.53 6.14
CA LYS A 182 -3.12 27.78 6.68
C LYS A 182 -1.93 27.47 7.60
N PRO A 183 -0.84 28.25 7.55
CA PRO A 183 0.36 28.01 8.36
C PRO A 183 0.17 28.51 9.80
N LYS A 184 -0.83 27.97 10.52
CA LYS A 184 -1.05 28.26 11.94
C LYS A 184 0.09 27.67 12.77
N GLN A 185 0.58 28.40 13.76
CA GLN A 185 1.63 27.89 14.65
C GLN A 185 1.13 26.67 15.43
N ILE A 186 2.02 25.70 15.63
CA ILE A 186 1.78 24.56 16.51
C ILE A 186 2.87 24.57 17.56
N ASN A 187 2.45 24.60 18.82
CA ASN A 187 3.33 24.28 19.94
C ASN A 187 3.01 22.86 20.37
N CYS A 188 3.86 21.91 19.99
CA CYS A 188 3.69 20.51 20.38
C CYS A 188 5.05 19.89 20.63
N ASP A 189 5.44 19.81 21.91
CA ASP A 189 6.60 19.04 22.32
C ASP A 189 6.22 17.56 22.27
N MET A 190 6.72 16.86 21.26
CA MET A 190 6.54 15.41 21.18
C MET A 190 7.54 14.74 22.10
N SER A 191 7.02 13.96 23.06
CA SER A 191 7.85 13.12 23.92
C SER A 191 8.73 12.20 23.07
N CYS A 192 10.03 12.20 23.35
CA CYS A 192 10.99 11.35 22.65
C CYS A 192 10.58 9.88 22.74
N ILE A 193 10.32 9.25 21.59
CA ILE A 193 10.17 7.80 21.50
C ILE A 193 11.55 7.19 21.67
N LYS A 194 11.69 6.18 22.53
CA LYS A 194 12.94 5.45 22.68
C LYS A 194 12.91 4.21 21.79
N VAL A 195 13.97 4.04 21.01
CA VAL A 195 14.21 2.79 20.28
C VAL A 195 14.61 1.71 21.27
N VAL A 196 13.88 0.60 21.28
CA VAL A 196 14.03 -0.45 22.30
C VAL A 196 15.31 -1.27 22.11
N GLU A 197 15.69 -1.60 20.86
CA GLU A 197 16.82 -2.50 20.58
C GLU A 197 17.62 -2.15 19.30
N LYS A 198 18.54 -1.17 19.39
CA LYS A 198 19.33 -0.69 18.23
C LYS A 198 20.12 -1.77 17.49
N LYS A 199 20.73 -2.72 18.21
CA LYS A 199 21.54 -3.80 17.60
C LYS A 199 20.70 -4.71 16.70
N LYS A 200 19.53 -5.16 17.19
CA LYS A 200 18.62 -6.00 16.39
C LYS A 200 18.10 -5.25 15.18
N ILE A 201 17.74 -3.97 15.32
CA ILE A 201 17.34 -3.14 14.18
C ILE A 201 18.43 -3.10 13.10
N GLY A 202 19.70 -2.98 13.46
CA GLY A 202 20.81 -3.03 12.50
C GLY A 202 20.82 -4.33 11.70
N ILE A 203 20.67 -5.47 12.37
CA ILE A 203 20.60 -6.80 11.72
C ILE A 203 19.40 -6.88 10.78
N PHE A 204 18.21 -6.49 11.25
CA PHE A 204 16.99 -6.52 10.44
C PHE A 204 17.00 -5.50 9.29
N SER A 205 17.77 -4.42 9.41
CA SER A 205 18.01 -3.47 8.31
C SER A 205 18.90 -4.08 7.22
N ILE A 206 19.90 -4.90 7.59
CA ILE A 206 20.70 -5.65 6.63
C ILE A 206 19.84 -6.70 5.93
N LEU A 207 18.99 -7.42 6.67
CA LEU A 207 18.02 -8.35 6.08
C LEU A 207 17.04 -7.64 5.14
N PHE A 208 16.61 -6.44 5.48
CA PHE A 208 15.77 -5.65 4.60
C PHE A 208 16.46 -5.31 3.27
N VAL A 209 17.76 -4.96 3.29
CA VAL A 209 18.55 -4.78 2.07
C VAL A 209 18.65 -6.08 1.27
N LEU A 210 18.85 -7.23 1.93
CA LEU A 210 18.83 -8.55 1.27
C LEU A 210 17.51 -8.81 0.54
N ILE A 211 16.38 -8.49 1.17
CA ILE A 211 15.05 -8.63 0.55
C ILE A 211 14.92 -7.72 -0.67
N ILE A 212 15.39 -6.47 -0.59
CA ILE A 212 15.37 -5.55 -1.74
C ILE A 212 16.17 -6.15 -2.90
N LEU A 213 17.37 -6.68 -2.64
CA LEU A 213 18.19 -7.34 -3.67
C LEU A 213 17.47 -8.57 -4.26
N SER A 214 16.75 -9.33 -3.44
CA SER A 214 15.92 -10.47 -3.86
C SER A 214 14.76 -10.05 -4.77
N VAL A 215 14.04 -8.98 -4.41
CA VAL A 215 12.93 -8.43 -5.20
C VAL A 215 13.42 -8.06 -6.60
N PHE A 216 14.54 -7.34 -6.71
CA PHE A 216 15.15 -6.97 -7.99
C PHE A 216 15.83 -8.14 -8.74
N GLY A 217 15.79 -9.35 -8.19
CA GLY A 217 16.34 -10.55 -8.83
C GLY A 217 17.86 -10.69 -8.77
N MET A 218 18.53 -9.87 -7.95
CA MET A 218 19.99 -9.97 -7.73
C MET A 218 20.33 -11.11 -6.77
N VAL A 219 19.38 -11.50 -5.92
CA VAL A 219 19.49 -12.65 -5.00
C VAL A 219 18.33 -13.60 -5.27
N TYR A 220 18.59 -14.91 -5.20
CA TYR A 220 17.53 -15.90 -5.36
C TYR A 220 16.53 -15.84 -4.20
N TYR A 221 15.23 -15.76 -4.52
CA TYR A 221 14.21 -15.48 -3.51
C TYR A 221 14.11 -16.53 -2.41
N LEU A 222 14.27 -17.83 -2.71
CA LEU A 222 14.27 -18.86 -1.66
C LEU A 222 15.49 -18.78 -0.74
N ALA A 223 16.64 -18.31 -1.25
CA ALA A 223 17.82 -18.11 -0.42
C ALA A 223 17.61 -16.94 0.54
N SER A 224 17.07 -15.82 0.05
CA SER A 224 16.64 -14.68 0.88
C SER A 224 15.64 -15.13 1.94
N LEU A 225 14.58 -15.84 1.54
CA LEU A 225 13.55 -16.39 2.42
C LEU A 225 14.15 -17.20 3.56
N PHE A 226 15.03 -18.14 3.22
CA PHE A 226 15.65 -19.02 4.20
C PHE A 226 16.44 -18.22 5.24
N VAL A 227 17.25 -17.26 4.80
CA VAL A 227 18.07 -16.41 5.68
C VAL A 227 17.19 -15.54 6.58
N VAL A 228 16.17 -14.87 6.01
CA VAL A 228 15.25 -14.01 6.76
C VAL A 228 14.49 -14.82 7.81
N VAL A 229 13.94 -15.98 7.44
CA VAL A 229 13.19 -16.84 8.35
C VAL A 229 14.10 -17.38 9.46
N LEU A 230 15.29 -17.88 9.12
CA LEU A 230 16.23 -18.44 10.09
C LEU A 230 16.67 -17.39 11.12
N ILE A 231 17.12 -16.22 10.66
CA ILE A 231 17.59 -15.15 11.56
C ILE A 231 16.43 -14.62 12.41
N THR A 232 15.24 -14.45 11.83
CA THR A 232 14.05 -14.04 12.59
C THR A 232 13.68 -15.08 13.65
N PHE A 233 13.75 -16.37 13.32
CA PHE A 233 13.47 -17.45 14.26
C PHE A 233 14.42 -17.42 15.46
N ILE A 234 15.71 -17.18 15.22
CA ILE A 234 16.73 -17.10 16.27
C ILE A 234 16.56 -15.84 17.12
N LEU A 235 16.36 -14.67 16.49
CA LEU A 235 16.43 -13.37 17.19
C LEU A 235 15.08 -12.85 17.70
N ASN A 236 13.97 -13.17 17.03
CA ASN A 236 12.62 -12.73 17.40
C ASN A 236 11.51 -13.66 16.86
N LYS A 237 11.45 -14.90 17.36
CA LYS A 237 10.40 -15.87 16.96
C LYS A 237 8.96 -15.37 17.18
N SER A 238 8.76 -14.39 18.05
CA SER A 238 7.43 -13.85 18.34
C SER A 238 6.84 -13.11 17.14
N THR A 239 7.68 -12.60 16.24
CA THR A 239 7.31 -11.91 15.01
C THR A 239 6.41 -12.76 14.13
N PHE A 240 6.67 -14.07 14.00
CA PHE A 240 5.84 -14.96 13.17
C PHE A 240 4.37 -14.95 13.60
N LYS A 241 4.05 -14.80 14.88
CA LYS A 241 2.66 -14.72 15.36
C LYS A 241 1.95 -13.42 14.95
N LYS A 242 2.70 -12.40 14.54
CA LYS A 242 2.19 -11.07 14.18
C LYS A 242 2.09 -10.86 12.66
N VAL A 243 2.64 -11.77 11.86
CA VAL A 243 2.56 -11.74 10.40
C VAL A 243 1.11 -11.95 9.96
N ASP A 244 0.69 -11.22 8.93
CA ASP A 244 -0.64 -11.36 8.35
C ASP A 244 -0.67 -12.50 7.32
N TYR A 245 -0.87 -13.71 7.83
CA TYR A 245 -1.05 -14.90 6.98
C TYR A 245 -2.35 -14.87 6.17
N ARG A 246 -3.37 -14.11 6.59
CA ARG A 246 -4.62 -14.03 5.86
C ARG A 246 -4.39 -13.33 4.53
N LEU A 247 -3.63 -12.23 4.55
CA LEU A 247 -3.27 -11.51 3.33
C LEU A 247 -2.45 -12.40 2.38
N LEU A 248 -1.52 -13.22 2.86
CA LEU A 248 -0.80 -14.19 2.01
C LEU A 248 -1.75 -15.21 1.36
N ILE A 249 -2.68 -15.76 2.13
CA ILE A 249 -3.69 -16.69 1.60
C ILE A 249 -4.60 -15.98 0.59
N THR A 250 -4.95 -14.71 0.82
CA THR A 250 -5.71 -13.89 -0.14
C THR A 250 -5.00 -13.78 -1.49
N PHE A 251 -3.67 -13.57 -1.52
CA PHE A 251 -2.91 -13.57 -2.77
C PHE A 251 -2.93 -14.92 -3.47
N ILE A 252 -2.75 -16.01 -2.72
CA ILE A 252 -2.87 -17.38 -3.25
C ILE A 252 -4.25 -17.59 -3.86
N CYS A 253 -5.31 -17.14 -3.18
CA CYS A 253 -6.67 -17.22 -3.68
C CYS A 253 -6.85 -16.40 -4.97
N PHE A 254 -6.34 -15.17 -5.03
CA PHE A 254 -6.42 -14.38 -6.27
C PHE A 254 -5.67 -15.03 -7.43
N PHE A 255 -4.47 -15.57 -7.21
CA PHE A 255 -3.74 -16.29 -8.25
C PHE A 255 -4.50 -17.50 -8.79
N ILE A 256 -5.08 -18.32 -7.91
CA ILE A 256 -5.89 -19.47 -8.32
C ILE A 256 -7.14 -19.01 -9.07
N ALA A 257 -7.89 -18.04 -8.51
CA ALA A 257 -9.13 -17.57 -9.12
C ALA A 257 -8.88 -16.95 -10.51
N VAL A 258 -7.83 -16.15 -10.65
CA VAL A 258 -7.47 -15.53 -11.92
C VAL A 258 -6.94 -16.57 -12.91
N GLY A 259 -6.13 -17.54 -12.45
CA GLY A 259 -5.72 -18.68 -13.26
C GLY A 259 -6.92 -19.45 -13.83
N ASN A 260 -7.93 -19.71 -13.01
CA ASN A 260 -9.18 -20.32 -13.47
C ASN A 260 -9.93 -19.44 -14.48
N ILE A 261 -10.07 -18.13 -14.20
CA ILE A 261 -10.75 -17.16 -15.09
C ILE A 261 -10.05 -17.06 -16.44
N SER A 262 -8.72 -17.03 -16.47
CA SER A 262 -7.92 -16.93 -17.71
C SER A 262 -8.04 -18.15 -18.63
N ASN A 263 -8.54 -19.27 -18.12
CA ASN A 263 -8.84 -20.47 -18.89
C ASN A 263 -10.32 -20.59 -19.30
N ILE A 264 -11.18 -19.64 -18.91
CA ILE A 264 -12.57 -19.57 -19.39
C ILE A 264 -12.59 -18.76 -20.69
N SER A 265 -12.88 -19.42 -21.82
CA SER A 265 -12.78 -18.83 -23.17
C SER A 265 -13.55 -17.52 -23.32
N ILE A 266 -14.80 -17.47 -22.86
CA ILE A 266 -15.66 -16.27 -22.95
C ILE A 266 -15.14 -15.10 -22.13
N LEU A 267 -14.61 -15.36 -20.92
CA LEU A 267 -14.04 -14.32 -20.07
C LEU A 267 -12.71 -13.84 -20.63
N LYS A 268 -11.90 -14.76 -21.16
CA LYS A 268 -10.64 -14.45 -21.82
C LYS A 268 -10.85 -13.53 -23.02
N SER A 269 -11.80 -13.84 -23.91
CA SER A 269 -12.08 -12.98 -25.07
C SER A 269 -12.60 -11.60 -24.64
N ASN A 270 -13.53 -11.55 -23.68
CA ASN A 270 -14.14 -10.29 -23.24
C ASN A 270 -13.12 -9.39 -22.54
N LEU A 271 -12.33 -9.93 -21.61
CA LEU A 271 -11.31 -9.18 -20.88
C LEU A 271 -10.17 -8.71 -21.80
N SER A 272 -9.78 -9.54 -22.77
CA SER A 272 -8.78 -9.14 -23.77
C SER A 272 -9.29 -8.04 -24.69
N ASN A 273 -10.57 -8.10 -25.10
CA ASN A 273 -11.18 -7.07 -25.95
C ASN A 273 -11.26 -5.71 -25.23
N ILE A 274 -11.65 -5.68 -23.96
CA ILE A 274 -11.72 -4.41 -23.21
C ILE A 274 -10.34 -3.88 -22.80
N THR A 275 -9.26 -4.67 -22.94
CA THR A 275 -7.87 -4.25 -22.66
C THR A 275 -7.00 -4.22 -23.93
N GLN A 276 -7.62 -4.21 -25.11
CA GLN A 276 -6.94 -4.34 -26.41
C GLN A 276 -5.96 -3.20 -26.74
N THR A 277 -6.16 -2.01 -26.17
CA THR A 277 -5.27 -0.84 -26.34
C THR A 277 -4.64 -0.44 -25.02
N MET A 278 -3.55 0.34 -25.12
CA MET A 278 -2.86 0.93 -23.98
C MET A 278 -3.80 1.82 -23.15
N GLY A 279 -4.53 2.74 -23.80
CA GLY A 279 -5.54 3.58 -23.15
C GLY A 279 -6.69 2.78 -22.51
N ALA A 280 -7.17 1.72 -23.16
CA ALA A 280 -8.22 0.88 -22.61
C ALA A 280 -7.75 0.11 -21.36
N SER A 281 -6.54 -0.47 -21.40
CA SER A 281 -5.92 -1.12 -20.25
C SER A 281 -5.79 -0.18 -19.05
N TYR A 282 -5.39 1.07 -19.30
CA TYR A 282 -5.29 2.11 -18.29
C TYR A 282 -6.64 2.45 -17.65
N ILE A 283 -7.66 2.73 -18.48
CA ILE A 283 -9.00 3.11 -18.01
C ILE A 283 -9.66 1.95 -17.24
N VAL A 284 -9.64 0.74 -17.80
CA VAL A 284 -10.24 -0.44 -17.15
C VAL A 284 -9.56 -0.73 -15.81
N SER A 285 -8.23 -0.56 -15.72
CA SER A 285 -7.50 -0.69 -14.47
C SER A 285 -7.96 0.32 -13.40
N ILE A 286 -8.18 1.58 -13.78
CA ILE A 286 -8.71 2.61 -12.86
C ILE A 286 -10.13 2.26 -12.40
N ILE A 287 -11.03 1.96 -13.34
CA ILE A 287 -12.45 1.67 -13.05
C ILE A 287 -12.56 0.46 -12.13
N LEU A 288 -11.88 -0.62 -12.49
CA LEU A 288 -11.93 -1.86 -11.73
C LEU A 288 -11.36 -1.68 -10.32
N SER A 289 -10.30 -0.86 -10.19
CA SER A 289 -9.75 -0.51 -8.88
C SER A 289 -10.81 0.11 -7.98
N GLN A 290 -11.69 0.99 -8.50
CA GLN A 290 -12.78 1.59 -7.70
C GLN A 290 -13.80 0.56 -7.18
N MET A 291 -13.95 -0.56 -7.88
CA MET A 291 -14.97 -1.58 -7.58
C MET A 291 -14.44 -2.66 -6.64
N ILE A 292 -13.23 -3.17 -6.90
CA ILE A 292 -12.69 -4.33 -6.18
C ILE A 292 -11.35 -4.08 -5.50
N SER A 293 -10.79 -2.86 -5.55
CA SER A 293 -9.44 -2.46 -5.11
C SER A 293 -8.34 -2.70 -6.14
N ASN A 294 -7.30 -1.88 -6.07
CA ASN A 294 -6.16 -1.89 -6.97
C ASN A 294 -5.38 -3.21 -7.00
N VAL A 295 -5.22 -3.90 -5.87
CA VAL A 295 -4.54 -5.21 -5.80
C VAL A 295 -5.23 -6.29 -6.65
N PRO A 296 -6.47 -6.72 -6.34
CA PRO A 296 -7.14 -7.74 -7.12
C PRO A 296 -7.43 -7.31 -8.56
N SER A 297 -7.69 -6.02 -8.81
CA SER A 297 -7.86 -5.51 -10.17
C SER A 297 -6.60 -5.74 -11.02
N THR A 298 -5.43 -5.50 -10.44
CA THR A 298 -4.16 -5.71 -11.14
C THR A 298 -3.92 -7.18 -11.42
N ILE A 299 -4.12 -8.05 -10.41
CA ILE A 299 -3.94 -9.49 -10.59
C ILE A 299 -4.89 -10.02 -11.65
N LEU A 300 -6.15 -9.58 -11.65
CA LEU A 300 -7.15 -9.99 -12.64
C LEU A 300 -6.80 -9.52 -14.05
N LEU A 301 -6.36 -8.28 -14.24
CA LEU A 301 -6.16 -7.72 -15.58
C LEU A 301 -4.82 -8.11 -16.22
N ALA A 302 -3.78 -8.39 -15.43
CA ALA A 302 -2.44 -8.65 -15.96
C ALA A 302 -2.38 -9.75 -17.04
N PRO A 303 -3.08 -10.89 -16.92
CA PRO A 303 -3.06 -11.93 -17.95
C PRO A 303 -3.76 -11.57 -19.27
N PHE A 304 -4.54 -10.48 -19.31
CA PHE A 304 -5.35 -10.10 -20.46
C PHE A 304 -4.79 -8.89 -21.22
N THR A 305 -3.74 -8.23 -20.70
CA THR A 305 -3.09 -7.08 -21.34
C THR A 305 -1.59 -7.29 -21.51
N LYS A 306 -1.05 -6.77 -22.61
CA LYS A 306 0.41 -6.66 -22.83
C LYS A 306 0.97 -5.30 -22.40
N TYR A 307 0.13 -4.33 -22.07
CA TYR A 307 0.52 -2.95 -21.79
C TYR A 307 0.85 -2.77 -20.30
N SER A 308 2.01 -3.30 -19.89
CA SER A 308 2.46 -3.27 -18.49
C SER A 308 2.54 -1.85 -17.90
N TYR A 309 3.00 -0.86 -18.67
CA TYR A 309 3.00 0.55 -18.25
C TYR A 309 1.59 1.09 -17.98
N ALA A 310 0.63 0.80 -18.86
CA ALA A 310 -0.75 1.24 -18.71
C ALA A 310 -1.41 0.60 -17.47
N LEU A 311 -1.20 -0.70 -17.27
CA LEU A 311 -1.69 -1.38 -16.08
C LEU A 311 -1.04 -0.83 -14.81
N PHE A 312 0.28 -0.59 -14.82
CA PHE A 312 1.01 -0.01 -13.70
C PHE A 312 0.47 1.39 -13.33
N CYS A 313 0.35 2.28 -14.31
CA CYS A 313 -0.16 3.63 -14.07
C CYS A 313 -1.63 3.57 -13.61
N GLY A 314 -2.45 2.75 -14.28
CA GLY A 314 -3.87 2.60 -13.98
C GLY A 314 -4.13 2.03 -12.59
N ALA A 315 -3.32 1.08 -12.13
CA ALA A 315 -3.46 0.47 -10.81
C ALA A 315 -3.01 1.40 -9.68
N ASN A 316 -1.90 2.13 -9.85
CA ASN A 316 -1.41 3.04 -8.82
C ASN A 316 -2.28 4.30 -8.72
N ILE A 317 -2.65 4.91 -9.85
CA ILE A 317 -3.55 6.06 -9.87
C ILE A 317 -4.98 5.64 -9.49
N GLY A 318 -5.43 4.47 -9.94
CA GLY A 318 -6.70 3.86 -9.58
C GLY A 318 -6.82 3.45 -8.11
N GLY A 319 -5.73 3.46 -7.34
CA GLY A 319 -5.78 3.34 -5.88
C GLY A 319 -6.33 4.59 -5.17
N LEU A 320 -6.54 5.68 -5.92
CA LEU A 320 -7.25 6.90 -5.50
C LEU A 320 -8.75 6.78 -5.83
N GLY A 321 -9.53 7.79 -5.47
CA GLY A 321 -10.98 7.85 -5.69
C GLY A 321 -11.78 7.40 -4.47
N THR A 322 -12.46 6.25 -4.58
CA THR A 322 -13.32 5.74 -3.49
C THR A 322 -12.49 5.16 -2.32
N PRO A 323 -13.06 5.07 -1.11
CA PRO A 323 -12.39 4.37 -0.01
C PRO A 323 -12.09 2.89 -0.31
N ILE A 324 -12.86 2.25 -1.20
CA ILE A 324 -12.70 0.85 -1.60
C ILE A 324 -11.52 0.67 -2.56
N ALA A 325 -11.14 1.74 -3.28
CA ALA A 325 -10.14 1.73 -4.33
C ALA A 325 -8.76 1.20 -3.90
N SER A 326 -8.44 1.34 -2.61
CA SER A 326 -7.26 0.75 -2.00
C SER A 326 -7.51 0.36 -0.56
N LEU A 327 -6.89 -0.73 -0.12
CA LEU A 327 -6.95 -1.19 1.27
C LEU A 327 -6.43 -0.12 2.25
N ALA A 328 -5.37 0.59 1.87
CA ALA A 328 -4.81 1.71 2.62
C ALA A 328 -5.84 2.83 2.89
N SER A 329 -6.72 3.13 1.92
CA SER A 329 -7.80 4.11 2.09
C SER A 329 -8.79 3.68 3.18
N LEU A 330 -9.11 2.39 3.26
CA LEU A 330 -9.94 1.83 4.33
C LEU A 330 -9.22 1.84 5.69
N ILE A 331 -7.92 1.52 5.74
CA ILE A 331 -7.12 1.61 6.97
C ILE A 331 -7.17 3.03 7.51
N SER A 332 -6.89 4.02 6.67
CA SER A 332 -6.89 5.43 7.07
C SER A 332 -8.26 5.88 7.58
N TYR A 333 -9.32 5.56 6.83
CA TYR A 333 -10.69 5.83 7.24
C TYR A 333 -11.02 5.21 8.60
N LYS A 334 -10.61 3.95 8.86
CA LYS A 334 -10.85 3.27 10.14
C LYS A 334 -10.11 3.94 11.28
N ILE A 335 -8.81 4.21 11.12
CA ILE A 335 -8.01 4.89 12.15
C ILE A 335 -8.66 6.23 12.50
N PHE A 336 -9.02 7.02 11.48
CA PHE A 336 -9.62 8.33 11.69
C PHE A 336 -10.99 8.25 12.40
N VAL A 337 -11.92 7.42 11.91
CA VAL A 337 -13.28 7.34 12.46
C VAL A 337 -13.32 6.73 13.85
N ASN A 338 -12.39 5.83 14.17
CA ASN A 338 -12.30 5.28 15.53
C ASN A 338 -11.90 6.35 16.56
N GLU A 339 -11.05 7.30 16.17
CA GLU A 339 -10.58 8.38 17.05
C GLU A 339 -11.51 9.61 17.02
N TYR A 340 -12.16 9.87 15.88
CA TYR A 340 -13.06 11.01 15.67
C TYR A 340 -14.41 10.59 15.04
N PRO A 341 -15.24 9.81 15.76
CA PRO A 341 -16.49 9.27 15.22
C PRO A 341 -17.45 10.37 14.73
N GLU A 342 -17.52 11.49 15.45
CA GLU A 342 -18.39 12.64 15.11
C GLU A 342 -17.99 13.33 13.79
N LYS A 343 -16.73 13.22 13.38
CA LYS A 343 -16.20 13.85 12.16
C LYS A 343 -16.24 12.92 10.94
N LYS A 344 -16.84 11.73 11.05
CA LYS A 344 -16.91 10.72 9.99
C LYS A 344 -17.43 11.26 8.66
N LYS A 345 -18.54 12.00 8.67
CA LYS A 345 -19.17 12.54 7.45
C LYS A 345 -18.28 13.58 6.79
N GLU A 346 -17.72 14.50 7.58
CA GLU A 346 -16.81 15.53 7.08
C GLU A 346 -15.54 14.93 6.50
N TYR A 347 -14.94 13.95 7.19
CA TYR A 347 -13.78 13.21 6.69
C TYR A 347 -14.08 12.53 5.37
N LEU A 348 -15.18 11.78 5.26
CA LEU A 348 -15.54 11.10 4.01
C LEU A 348 -15.76 12.09 2.86
N MET A 349 -16.40 13.23 3.12
CA MET A 349 -16.59 14.27 2.11
C MET A 349 -15.24 14.82 1.62
N LYS A 350 -14.34 15.21 2.54
CA LYS A 350 -13.01 15.74 2.18
C LYS A 350 -12.14 14.67 1.53
N PHE A 351 -12.22 13.44 2.00
CA PHE A 351 -11.56 12.27 1.43
C PHE A 351 -11.97 12.10 -0.03
N THR A 352 -13.26 12.00 -0.31
CA THR A 352 -13.78 11.80 -1.67
C THR A 352 -13.38 12.95 -2.59
N ILE A 353 -13.56 14.21 -2.16
CA ILE A 353 -13.21 15.38 -2.98
C ILE A 353 -11.73 15.36 -3.37
N LEU A 354 -10.83 15.21 -2.39
CA LEU A 354 -9.39 15.24 -2.67
C LEU A 354 -8.93 14.02 -3.46
N ASN A 355 -9.41 12.82 -3.11
CA ASN A 355 -9.01 11.61 -3.83
C ASN A 355 -9.49 11.61 -5.28
N PHE A 356 -10.73 12.03 -5.56
CA PHE A 356 -11.20 12.18 -6.94
C PHE A 356 -10.50 13.31 -7.68
N PHE A 357 -10.16 14.42 -7.00
CA PHE A 357 -9.35 15.47 -7.61
C PHE A 357 -7.99 14.94 -8.06
N PHE A 358 -7.26 14.23 -7.19
CA PHE A 358 -5.98 13.61 -7.57
C PHE A 358 -6.17 12.56 -8.68
N LEU A 359 -7.22 11.74 -8.59
CA LEU A 359 -7.55 10.74 -9.61
C LEU A 359 -7.77 11.38 -10.97
N VAL A 360 -8.51 12.48 -11.06
CA VAL A 360 -8.79 13.17 -12.33
C VAL A 360 -7.53 13.86 -12.86
N VAL A 361 -6.79 14.57 -12.02
CA VAL A 361 -5.59 15.32 -12.45
C VAL A 361 -4.49 14.36 -12.93
N LEU A 362 -4.16 13.34 -12.13
CA LEU A 362 -3.16 12.34 -12.52
C LEU A 362 -3.70 11.44 -13.64
N GLY A 363 -4.98 11.07 -13.55
CA GLY A 363 -5.70 10.27 -14.54
C GLY A 363 -5.59 10.83 -15.95
N THR A 364 -5.99 12.09 -16.11
CA THR A 364 -5.95 12.79 -17.40
C THR A 364 -4.53 13.03 -17.88
N PHE A 365 -3.62 13.43 -16.99
CA PHE A 365 -2.22 13.66 -17.34
C PHE A 365 -1.55 12.39 -17.88
N PHE A 366 -1.73 11.25 -17.23
CA PHE A 366 -1.13 9.99 -17.69
C PHE A 366 -1.88 9.36 -18.85
N TYR A 367 -3.21 9.56 -18.96
CA TYR A 367 -3.97 9.12 -20.13
C TYR A 367 -3.48 9.77 -21.43
N SER A 368 -3.07 11.04 -21.40
CA SER A 368 -2.50 11.72 -22.59
C SER A 368 -1.19 11.10 -23.11
N ARG A 369 -0.61 10.14 -22.38
CA ARG A 369 0.62 9.43 -22.69
C ARG A 369 0.39 7.93 -22.97
N MET A 370 -0.88 7.52 -23.02
CA MET A 370 -1.34 6.17 -23.43
C MET A 370 -1.72 6.18 -24.89
#